data_AF-A0A965A6A5-F1
#
_entry.id   AF-A0A965A6A5-F1
#
_cell.length_a   1.000
_cell.length_b   1.000
_cell.length_c   1.000
_cell.angle_alpha   90.00
_cell.angle_beta   90.00
_cell.angle_gamma   90.00
#
_symmetry.space_group_name_H-M   'P 1'
#
loop_
_entity.id
_entity.type
_entity.pdbx_description
1 polymer ?
#
loop_
_entity_poly.entity_id
_entity_poly.type
_entity_poly.pdbx_seq_one_letter_code
_entity_poly.pdbx_strand_id
1 'polypeptide(L)'
;MTKKLYQIVILGTVLVATACADNELEVKPNDNNFPFQLIVDTDEGGDLADAEDYGLEIKFADYLNELPSETITLSYDIEGEESFENVVAIDKVVYEVEIDDCVYERELSFDPIAKTITLVKDEDLGSVPEAFEVVFLLPGTDDTEGTFEFTLTDVQSSNKNITVGEPSVFEYEVLDNELAGEWIWELSSEDDLESFKEVFGSISPDLADLVFEDILEDDGVRIIRAQFEYGEMKFEIELAEEETVCEEGESETENKQLEIEAEYEIEDGELILEGGHLIINEDDGEIEDELDFRVIAVYELNEEAETIRITFQKIIDEDNYEEGDELFAGSSAFTFTKD
;
A
#
# COMPACT_ATOMS: atom_id res chain seq x y z
N MET A 1 -48.75 17.38 68.13
CA MET A 1 -49.06 17.21 66.70
C MET A 1 -47.83 17.62 65.86
N THR A 2 -46.68 17.01 66.14
CA THR A 2 -45.36 17.46 65.62
C THR A 2 -44.40 16.30 65.34
N LYS A 3 -44.82 15.04 65.55
CA LYS A 3 -43.97 13.85 65.32
C LYS A 3 -44.15 13.18 63.96
N LYS A 4 -45.13 13.59 63.13
CA LYS A 4 -45.41 12.96 61.83
C LYS A 4 -44.80 13.69 60.61
N LEU A 5 -44.28 14.91 60.76
CA LEU A 5 -43.55 15.59 59.67
C LEU A 5 -42.07 15.18 59.58
N TYR A 6 -41.43 14.79 60.69
CA TYR A 6 -40.02 14.42 60.70
C TYR A 6 -39.73 13.07 60.04
N GLN A 7 -40.71 12.17 59.95
CA GLN A 7 -40.50 10.84 59.35
C GLN A 7 -40.71 10.81 57.83
N ILE A 8 -41.34 11.83 57.23
CA ILE A 8 -41.52 11.89 55.77
C ILE A 8 -40.30 12.57 55.11
N VAL A 9 -39.62 13.50 55.80
CA VAL A 9 -38.40 14.13 55.28
C VAL A 9 -37.20 13.18 55.33
N ILE A 10 -37.13 12.26 56.30
CA ILE A 10 -36.03 11.28 56.41
C ILE A 10 -36.16 10.13 55.39
N LEU A 11 -37.37 9.84 54.91
CA LEU A 11 -37.58 8.83 53.86
C LEU A 11 -37.32 9.38 52.43
N GLY A 12 -37.30 10.70 52.26
CA GLY A 12 -37.04 11.35 50.97
C GLY A 12 -35.55 11.51 50.64
N THR A 13 -34.66 11.55 51.63
CA THR A 13 -33.21 11.72 51.42
C THR A 13 -32.44 10.42 51.21
N VAL A 14 -33.02 9.26 51.52
CA VAL A 14 -32.37 7.95 51.27
C VAL A 14 -32.60 7.46 49.83
N LEU A 15 -33.60 7.98 49.14
CA LEU A 15 -33.90 7.62 47.73
C LEU A 15 -33.15 8.47 46.69
N VAL A 16 -32.47 9.54 47.08
CA VAL A 16 -31.62 10.34 46.15
C VAL A 16 -30.16 9.86 46.15
N ALA A 17 -29.77 8.98 47.10
CA ALA A 17 -28.43 8.37 47.15
C ALA A 17 -28.30 7.09 46.28
N THR A 18 -29.36 6.67 45.59
CA THR A 18 -29.35 5.48 44.71
C THR A 18 -29.62 5.81 43.23
N ALA A 19 -29.68 7.10 42.87
CA ALA A 19 -29.92 7.57 41.50
C ALA A 19 -28.71 8.28 40.86
N CYS A 20 -27.52 8.15 41.45
CA CYS A 20 -26.24 8.45 40.80
C CYS A 20 -25.26 7.33 41.17
N ALA A 21 -25.60 6.08 40.86
CA ALA A 21 -24.51 5.20 40.46
C ALA A 21 -24.06 5.77 39.12
N ASP A 22 -22.84 6.30 39.06
CA ASP A 22 -22.15 6.45 37.78
C ASP A 22 -22.19 5.07 37.14
N ASN A 23 -23.10 4.92 36.19
CA ASN A 23 -23.09 3.79 35.26
C ASN A 23 -22.20 4.17 34.07
N GLU A 24 -21.10 4.87 34.31
CA GLU A 24 -19.93 4.63 33.50
C GLU A 24 -19.50 3.21 33.86
N LEU A 25 -19.98 2.27 33.05
CA LEU A 25 -19.29 1.01 32.85
C LEU A 25 -17.88 1.38 32.37
N GLU A 26 -16.97 1.69 33.31
CA GLU A 26 -15.53 1.49 33.12
C GLU A 26 -15.34 -0.03 33.00
N VAL A 27 -15.79 -0.59 31.88
CA VAL A 27 -15.21 -1.83 31.38
C VAL A 27 -13.82 -1.41 30.94
N LYS A 28 -12.85 -1.53 31.84
CA LYS A 28 -11.46 -1.64 31.38
C LYS A 28 -11.44 -2.92 30.56
N PRO A 29 -11.26 -2.84 29.23
CA PRO A 29 -11.11 -4.05 28.44
C PRO A 29 -9.99 -4.87 29.08
N ASN A 30 -10.09 -6.20 29.04
CA ASN A 30 -8.97 -7.01 29.49
C ASN A 30 -7.93 -7.01 28.36
N ASP A 31 -7.16 -5.93 28.28
CA ASP A 31 -6.15 -5.69 27.24
C ASP A 31 -5.16 -6.87 27.14
N ASN A 32 -4.92 -7.57 28.26
CA ASN A 32 -4.03 -8.73 28.33
C ASN A 32 -4.49 -9.96 27.51
N ASN A 33 -5.72 -9.98 26.99
CA ASN A 33 -6.25 -11.07 26.16
C ASN A 33 -6.95 -10.55 24.89
N PHE A 34 -6.60 -9.34 24.45
CA PHE A 34 -7.01 -8.88 23.13
C PHE A 34 -6.44 -9.85 22.07
N PRO A 35 -7.25 -10.38 21.14
CA PRO A 35 -6.74 -11.28 20.11
C PRO A 35 -5.83 -10.51 19.17
N PHE A 36 -4.62 -11.01 18.94
CA PHE A 36 -3.82 -10.58 17.81
C PHE A 36 -4.44 -11.17 16.55
N GLN A 37 -4.64 -10.35 15.51
CA GLN A 37 -5.17 -10.82 14.24
C GLN A 37 -4.06 -10.79 13.21
N LEU A 38 -3.85 -11.90 12.52
CA LEU A 38 -3.00 -11.94 11.33
C LEU A 38 -3.89 -11.79 10.11
N ILE A 39 -3.62 -10.77 9.32
CA ILE A 39 -4.29 -10.50 8.05
C ILE A 39 -3.27 -10.61 6.92
N VAL A 40 -3.78 -10.91 5.74
CA VAL A 40 -3.01 -10.94 4.50
C VAL A 40 -3.24 -9.61 3.78
N ASP A 41 -2.24 -9.05 3.11
CA ASP A 41 -2.50 -7.89 2.25
C ASP A 41 -3.26 -8.30 0.99
N THR A 42 -4.27 -7.53 0.61
CA THR A 42 -5.15 -7.84 -0.53
C THR A 42 -5.26 -6.72 -1.54
N ASP A 43 -4.58 -5.61 -1.30
CA ASP A 43 -4.77 -4.40 -2.09
C ASP A 43 -3.95 -4.44 -3.39
N GLU A 44 -2.79 -5.11 -3.37
CA GLU A 44 -1.92 -5.35 -4.52
C GLU A 44 -1.91 -6.83 -4.85
N GLY A 45 -2.45 -7.25 -6.01
CA GLY A 45 -2.72 -8.65 -6.34
C GLY A 45 -2.46 -9.06 -7.78
N GLY A 46 -1.34 -8.64 -8.37
CA GLY A 46 -0.98 -9.07 -9.71
C GLY A 46 0.30 -8.46 -10.25
N ASP A 47 0.82 -9.07 -11.32
CA ASP A 47 2.02 -8.62 -12.03
C ASP A 47 1.94 -9.05 -13.50
N LEU A 48 2.88 -8.59 -14.33
CA LEU A 48 3.03 -8.96 -15.73
C LEU A 48 3.26 -10.47 -15.91
N ALA A 49 2.97 -10.95 -17.12
CA ALA A 49 3.05 -12.38 -17.44
C ALA A 49 4.46 -12.98 -17.27
N ASP A 50 5.51 -12.16 -17.40
CA ASP A 50 6.90 -12.56 -17.29
C ASP A 50 7.48 -12.48 -15.87
N ALA A 51 6.71 -12.03 -14.89
CA ALA A 51 7.11 -12.01 -13.48
C ALA A 51 7.58 -13.40 -13.00
N GLU A 52 8.79 -13.47 -12.43
CA GLU A 52 9.40 -14.71 -11.96
C GLU A 52 9.08 -14.99 -10.48
N ASP A 53 8.82 -13.95 -9.70
CA ASP A 53 8.43 -14.01 -8.29
C ASP A 53 7.40 -12.95 -7.92
N TYR A 54 6.80 -13.09 -6.73
CA TYR A 54 5.85 -12.12 -6.17
C TYR A 54 5.88 -12.16 -4.64
N GLY A 55 5.91 -10.99 -4.00
CA GLY A 55 5.90 -10.83 -2.55
C GLY A 55 4.49 -10.59 -2.01
N LEU A 56 4.05 -11.38 -1.03
CA LEU A 56 2.79 -11.15 -0.32
C LEU A 56 3.04 -10.80 1.14
N GLU A 57 2.66 -9.60 1.56
CA GLU A 57 2.74 -9.21 2.96
C GLU A 57 1.65 -9.89 3.82
N ILE A 58 2.06 -10.35 5.01
CA ILE A 58 1.17 -10.78 6.08
C ILE A 58 1.55 -10.03 7.35
N LYS A 59 0.58 -9.34 7.96
CA LYS A 59 0.82 -8.45 9.12
C LYS A 59 -0.13 -8.70 10.28
N PHE A 60 0.32 -8.29 11.47
CA PHE A 60 -0.53 -8.23 12.66
C PHE A 60 -1.42 -6.98 12.65
N ALA A 61 -2.72 -7.13 12.44
CA ALA A 61 -3.68 -6.04 12.53
C ALA A 61 -4.06 -5.69 13.99
N ASP A 62 -4.23 -4.39 14.24
CA ASP A 62 -4.90 -3.80 15.42
C ASP A 62 -4.50 -4.39 16.78
N TYR A 63 -3.20 -4.39 17.11
CA TYR A 63 -2.72 -4.88 18.40
C TYR A 63 -2.55 -3.76 19.44
N LEU A 64 -2.97 -4.01 20.69
CA LEU A 64 -2.94 -3.02 21.79
C LEU A 64 -1.69 -3.11 22.69
N ASN A 65 -0.82 -4.11 22.49
CA ASN A 65 0.34 -4.40 23.33
C ASN A 65 1.52 -4.94 22.50
N GLU A 66 2.71 -5.03 23.09
CA GLU A 66 3.87 -5.70 22.50
C GLU A 66 3.51 -7.06 21.88
N LEU A 67 4.01 -7.29 20.67
CA LEU A 67 3.84 -8.53 19.93
C LEU A 67 4.35 -9.74 20.74
N PRO A 68 3.77 -10.93 20.52
CA PRO A 68 4.15 -12.12 21.27
C PRO A 68 5.61 -12.52 21.01
N SER A 69 6.27 -13.08 22.01
CA SER A 69 7.64 -13.57 21.89
C SER A 69 7.73 -15.10 21.82
N GLU A 70 6.60 -15.78 21.66
CA GLU A 70 6.54 -17.24 21.58
C GLU A 70 6.43 -17.67 20.13
N THR A 71 6.85 -18.90 19.84
CA THR A 71 6.73 -19.47 18.50
C THR A 71 5.27 -19.57 18.07
N ILE A 72 4.99 -19.13 16.85
CA ILE A 72 3.70 -19.21 16.19
C ILE A 72 3.87 -20.05 14.94
N THR A 73 2.95 -20.96 14.68
CA THR A 73 2.90 -21.72 13.44
C THR A 73 1.63 -21.37 12.69
N LEU A 74 1.80 -20.91 11.46
CA LEU A 74 0.75 -20.58 10.52
C LEU A 74 0.57 -21.75 9.57
N SER A 75 -0.67 -22.08 9.23
CA SER A 75 -0.99 -23.03 8.16
C SER A 75 -1.58 -22.29 6.98
N TYR A 76 -1.20 -22.68 5.77
CA TYR A 76 -1.65 -22.06 4.55
C TYR A 76 -2.11 -23.08 3.51
N ASP A 77 -2.85 -22.61 2.51
CA ASP A 77 -3.13 -23.32 1.27
C ASP A 77 -2.84 -22.40 0.08
N ILE A 78 -2.47 -23.00 -1.05
CA ILE A 78 -2.24 -22.33 -2.34
C ILE A 78 -3.03 -23.12 -3.37
N GLU A 79 -3.90 -22.45 -4.11
CA GLU A 79 -4.68 -23.02 -5.20
C GLU A 79 -4.45 -22.18 -6.46
N GLY A 80 -4.01 -22.79 -7.56
CA GLY A 80 -3.72 -22.07 -8.81
C GLY A 80 -4.62 -22.56 -9.94
N GLU A 81 -4.93 -21.66 -10.87
CA GLU A 81 -5.66 -21.94 -12.10
C GLU A 81 -4.74 -21.75 -13.33
N GLU A 82 -5.12 -22.39 -14.45
CA GLU A 82 -4.41 -22.26 -15.73
C GLU A 82 -2.90 -22.52 -15.64
N SER A 83 -2.05 -21.52 -15.94
CA SER A 83 -0.59 -21.67 -15.91
C SER A 83 -0.06 -21.87 -14.49
N PHE A 84 -0.83 -21.49 -13.47
CA PHE A 84 -0.48 -21.54 -12.05
C PHE A 84 -0.86 -22.88 -11.40
N GLU A 85 -1.57 -23.77 -12.11
CA GLU A 85 -2.04 -25.05 -11.57
C GLU A 85 -0.88 -25.95 -11.06
N ASN A 86 -0.75 -26.07 -9.74
CA ASN A 86 0.27 -26.87 -9.04
C ASN A 86 1.74 -26.49 -9.34
N VAL A 87 2.00 -25.28 -9.84
CA VAL A 87 3.38 -24.80 -10.09
C VAL A 87 3.84 -23.74 -9.10
N VAL A 88 2.91 -22.96 -8.53
CA VAL A 88 3.23 -21.92 -7.54
C VAL A 88 3.81 -22.58 -6.28
N ALA A 89 4.93 -22.04 -5.81
CA ALA A 89 5.60 -22.49 -4.60
C ALA A 89 6.20 -21.30 -3.87
N ILE A 90 6.28 -21.37 -2.54
CA ILE A 90 7.01 -20.37 -1.75
C ILE A 90 8.52 -20.60 -1.95
N ASP A 91 9.25 -19.57 -2.37
CA ASP A 91 10.72 -19.57 -2.43
C ASP A 91 11.32 -19.33 -1.05
N LYS A 92 10.96 -18.17 -0.48
CA LYS A 92 11.43 -17.68 0.81
C LYS A 92 10.27 -17.00 1.56
N VAL A 93 10.46 -16.90 2.87
CA VAL A 93 9.60 -16.09 3.72
C VAL A 93 10.52 -15.18 4.49
N VAL A 94 10.35 -13.87 4.36
CA VAL A 94 11.30 -12.88 4.87
C VAL A 94 10.60 -11.82 5.70
N TYR A 95 11.35 -11.14 6.55
CA TYR A 95 10.88 -9.97 7.27
C TYR A 95 12.04 -9.03 7.48
N GLU A 96 11.72 -7.76 7.64
CA GLU A 96 12.70 -6.71 7.85
C GLU A 96 12.85 -6.37 9.32
N VAL A 97 14.07 -5.99 9.69
CA VAL A 97 14.41 -5.45 11.00
C VAL A 97 15.25 -4.21 10.82
N GLU A 98 14.77 -3.09 11.34
CA GLU A 98 15.54 -1.85 11.38
C GLU A 98 16.48 -1.84 12.59
N ILE A 99 17.78 -1.68 12.36
CA ILE A 99 18.81 -1.58 13.41
C ILE A 99 19.73 -0.42 13.07
N ASP A 100 19.80 0.56 13.98
CA ASP A 100 20.65 1.75 13.83
C ASP A 100 20.40 2.50 12.49
N ASP A 101 19.12 2.75 12.17
CA ASP A 101 18.65 3.42 10.93
C ASP A 101 19.05 2.65 9.63
N CYS A 102 19.13 1.32 9.72
CA CYS A 102 19.45 0.45 8.59
C CYS A 102 18.53 -0.77 8.56
N VAL A 103 18.02 -1.12 7.38
CA VAL A 103 17.11 -2.24 7.17
C VAL A 103 17.91 -3.53 6.95
N TYR A 104 17.44 -4.63 7.53
CA TYR A 104 18.01 -5.97 7.38
C TYR A 104 16.93 -7.01 7.12
N GLU A 105 17.03 -7.75 6.03
CA GLU A 105 16.20 -8.89 5.69
C GLU A 105 16.63 -10.11 6.53
N ARG A 106 15.62 -10.82 7.05
CA ARG A 106 15.81 -12.07 7.78
C ARG A 106 14.82 -13.12 7.29
N GLU A 107 15.30 -14.34 7.12
CA GLU A 107 14.45 -15.46 6.71
C GLU A 107 13.72 -16.12 7.88
N LEU A 108 12.46 -16.48 7.63
CA LEU A 108 11.64 -17.35 8.46
C LEU A 108 11.64 -18.78 7.93
N SER A 109 11.44 -19.74 8.83
CA SER A 109 11.33 -21.14 8.43
C SER A 109 9.93 -21.46 7.93
N PHE A 110 9.84 -22.12 6.78
CA PHE A 110 8.62 -22.73 6.28
C PHE A 110 8.81 -24.21 5.93
N ASP A 111 7.72 -24.97 5.91
CA ASP A 111 7.67 -26.37 5.48
C ASP A 111 6.61 -26.49 4.37
N PRO A 112 7.02 -26.66 3.10
CA PRO A 112 6.08 -26.75 1.97
C PRO A 112 5.29 -28.07 1.94
N ILE A 113 5.75 -29.12 2.63
CA ILE A 113 5.03 -30.40 2.71
C ILE A 113 3.94 -30.31 3.78
N ALA A 114 4.25 -29.70 4.92
CA ALA A 114 3.29 -29.48 5.99
C ALA A 114 2.37 -28.27 5.72
N LYS A 115 2.73 -27.43 4.74
CA LYS A 115 2.12 -26.13 4.44
C LYS A 115 2.08 -25.22 5.66
N THR A 116 3.25 -25.01 6.26
CA THR A 116 3.36 -24.18 7.46
C THR A 116 4.47 -23.16 7.40
N ILE A 117 4.24 -21.99 7.98
CA ILE A 117 5.25 -20.94 8.25
C ILE A 117 5.43 -20.84 9.76
N THR A 118 6.68 -20.71 10.22
CA THR A 118 6.99 -20.63 11.66
C THR A 118 7.60 -19.29 12.01
N LEU A 119 6.83 -18.48 12.75
CA LEU A 119 7.32 -17.24 13.34
C LEU A 119 8.03 -17.56 14.66
N VAL A 120 9.22 -17.00 14.82
CA VAL A 120 10.01 -17.10 16.06
C VAL A 120 10.33 -15.71 16.56
N LYS A 121 10.60 -15.61 17.86
CA LYS A 121 11.11 -14.37 18.43
C LYS A 121 12.43 -14.00 17.77
N ASP A 122 12.50 -12.78 17.29
CA ASP A 122 13.74 -12.14 16.90
C ASP A 122 14.46 -11.53 18.13
N GLU A 123 15.79 -11.59 18.15
CA GLU A 123 16.58 -11.10 19.29
C GLU A 123 16.56 -9.57 19.40
N ASP A 124 16.53 -8.86 18.27
CA ASP A 124 16.58 -7.40 18.19
C ASP A 124 15.19 -6.79 18.36
N LEU A 125 14.15 -7.39 17.76
CA LEU A 125 12.76 -6.98 17.99
C LEU A 125 12.26 -7.35 19.39
N GLY A 126 12.84 -8.38 20.01
CA GLY A 126 12.39 -8.92 21.29
C GLY A 126 11.03 -9.66 21.23
N SER A 127 10.39 -9.72 20.07
CA SER A 127 9.10 -10.35 19.76
C SER A 127 9.17 -11.05 18.40
N VAL A 128 8.06 -11.65 17.93
CA VAL A 128 7.93 -12.05 16.52
C VAL A 128 7.84 -10.81 15.63
N PRO A 129 8.19 -10.89 14.33
CA PRO A 129 8.02 -9.76 13.43
C PRO A 129 6.56 -9.31 13.32
N GLU A 130 6.38 -8.00 13.10
CA GLU A 130 5.08 -7.35 12.95
C GLU A 130 4.42 -7.66 11.61
N ALA A 131 5.23 -7.62 10.56
CA ALA A 131 4.89 -8.01 9.21
C ALA A 131 5.99 -8.94 8.66
N PHE A 132 5.63 -9.77 7.70
CA PHE A 132 6.57 -10.60 6.96
C PHE A 132 6.01 -10.86 5.58
N GLU A 133 6.90 -11.08 4.62
CA GLU A 133 6.57 -11.33 3.24
C GLU A 133 6.73 -12.80 2.88
N VAL A 134 5.76 -13.34 2.14
CA VAL A 134 5.82 -14.66 1.53
C VAL A 134 6.14 -14.48 0.05
N VAL A 135 7.35 -14.86 -0.36
CA VAL A 135 7.79 -14.75 -1.76
C VAL A 135 7.45 -16.03 -2.51
N PHE A 136 6.64 -15.91 -3.55
CA PHE A 136 6.25 -17.02 -4.42
C PHE A 136 7.15 -17.07 -5.65
N LEU A 137 7.50 -18.27 -6.10
CA LEU A 137 8.00 -18.52 -7.45
C LEU A 137 6.81 -18.65 -8.40
N LEU A 138 6.82 -17.84 -9.45
CA LEU A 138 5.83 -17.83 -10.50
C LEU A 138 6.35 -18.60 -11.74
N PRO A 139 5.46 -19.10 -12.61
CA PRO A 139 5.85 -19.76 -13.85
C PRO A 139 6.44 -18.82 -14.92
N GLY A 140 6.33 -17.50 -14.73
CA GLY A 140 6.91 -16.36 -15.48
C GLY A 140 7.42 -16.61 -16.90
N THR A 141 6.59 -16.27 -17.89
CA THR A 141 6.95 -16.18 -19.32
C THR A 141 5.93 -15.29 -20.06
N ASP A 142 6.30 -14.69 -21.20
CA ASP A 142 5.41 -13.81 -22.02
C ASP A 142 4.01 -14.40 -22.36
N ASP A 143 3.84 -15.73 -22.31
CA ASP A 143 2.57 -16.43 -22.62
C ASP A 143 1.82 -16.90 -21.35
N THR A 144 2.21 -16.43 -20.16
CA THR A 144 1.60 -16.86 -18.89
C THR A 144 0.23 -16.22 -18.72
N GLU A 145 -0.78 -17.05 -18.49
CA GLU A 145 -2.14 -16.64 -18.14
C GLU A 145 -2.59 -17.36 -16.85
N GLY A 146 -3.45 -16.72 -16.06
CA GLY A 146 -4.15 -17.34 -14.94
C GLY A 146 -4.04 -16.58 -13.63
N THR A 147 -4.45 -17.27 -12.56
CA THR A 147 -4.51 -16.72 -11.20
C THR A 147 -4.02 -17.74 -10.18
N PHE A 148 -3.65 -17.29 -8.99
CA PHE A 148 -3.54 -18.16 -7.83
C PHE A 148 -4.11 -17.51 -6.58
N GLU A 149 -4.62 -18.33 -5.67
CA GLU A 149 -5.14 -17.93 -4.38
C GLU A 149 -4.20 -18.43 -3.28
N PHE A 150 -3.79 -17.55 -2.39
CA PHE A 150 -3.15 -17.90 -1.12
C PHE A 150 -4.14 -17.73 0.03
N THR A 151 -4.35 -18.76 0.82
CA THR A 151 -5.24 -18.71 1.99
C THR A 151 -4.49 -19.02 3.28
N LEU A 152 -4.57 -18.13 4.27
CA LEU A 152 -4.17 -18.40 5.64
C LEU A 152 -5.29 -19.20 6.35
N THR A 153 -5.03 -20.45 6.71
CA THR A 153 -6.08 -21.40 7.13
C THR A 153 -6.18 -21.63 8.64
N ASP A 154 -5.06 -21.56 9.35
CA ASP A 154 -5.00 -21.77 10.80
C ASP A 154 -3.80 -21.06 11.42
N VAL A 155 -3.90 -20.76 12.71
CA VAL A 155 -2.79 -20.24 13.51
C VAL A 155 -2.71 -20.95 14.86
N GLN A 156 -1.52 -21.43 15.18
CA GLN A 156 -1.25 -22.15 16.41
C GLN A 156 -0.22 -21.40 17.26
N SER A 157 -0.61 -21.05 18.48
CA SER A 157 0.27 -20.47 19.50
C SER A 157 0.07 -21.16 20.85
N SER A 158 1.17 -21.33 21.59
CA SER A 158 1.15 -22.11 22.83
C SER A 158 0.47 -21.38 24.00
N ASN A 159 0.58 -20.04 24.07
CA ASN A 159 0.20 -19.26 25.26
C ASN A 159 -0.44 -17.90 24.95
N LYS A 160 -0.72 -17.59 23.67
CA LYS A 160 -1.30 -16.31 23.23
C LYS A 160 -2.55 -16.54 22.40
N ASN A 161 -3.48 -15.61 22.50
CA ASN A 161 -4.71 -15.61 21.72
C ASN A 161 -4.43 -14.93 20.38
N ILE A 162 -4.12 -15.72 19.37
CA ILE A 162 -3.86 -15.26 18.00
C ILE A 162 -4.88 -15.93 17.10
N THR A 163 -5.45 -15.17 16.18
CA THR A 163 -6.47 -15.66 15.24
C THR A 163 -6.10 -15.20 13.83
N VAL A 164 -6.51 -15.99 12.83
CA VAL A 164 -6.58 -15.51 11.46
C VAL A 164 -7.68 -14.45 11.40
N GLY A 165 -7.32 -13.25 10.97
CA GLY A 165 -8.22 -12.11 10.77
C GLY A 165 -8.84 -12.13 9.38
N GLU A 166 -9.59 -11.07 9.06
CA GLU A 166 -10.04 -10.80 7.69
C GLU A 166 -9.35 -9.52 7.21
N PRO A 167 -8.81 -9.49 5.98
CA PRO A 167 -8.79 -10.58 4.99
C PRO A 167 -7.79 -11.70 5.33
N SER A 168 -8.10 -12.92 4.88
CA SER A 168 -7.28 -14.14 5.06
C SER A 168 -6.94 -14.85 3.76
N VAL A 169 -7.41 -14.29 2.65
CA VAL A 169 -7.33 -14.84 1.30
C VAL A 169 -6.77 -13.73 0.44
N PHE A 170 -5.75 -14.07 -0.33
CA PHE A 170 -5.12 -13.23 -1.34
C PHE A 170 -5.32 -13.86 -2.70
N GLU A 171 -5.66 -13.06 -3.70
CA GLU A 171 -5.80 -13.48 -5.08
C GLU A 171 -4.76 -12.74 -5.92
N TYR A 172 -3.93 -13.50 -6.62
CA TYR A 172 -3.00 -13.00 -7.63
C TYR A 172 -3.61 -13.21 -9.02
N GLU A 173 -3.51 -12.21 -9.88
CA GLU A 173 -3.91 -12.26 -11.29
C GLU A 173 -2.80 -11.73 -12.21
N VAL A 174 -2.59 -12.41 -13.35
CA VAL A 174 -1.70 -11.88 -14.39
C VAL A 174 -2.33 -10.66 -15.05
N LEU A 175 -1.58 -9.57 -15.10
CA LEU A 175 -1.94 -8.35 -15.79
C LEU A 175 -1.90 -8.53 -17.32
N ASP A 176 -3.06 -8.76 -17.91
CA ASP A 176 -3.27 -8.86 -19.37
C ASP A 176 -4.11 -7.68 -19.89
N ASN A 177 -3.82 -6.46 -19.45
CA ASN A 177 -4.45 -5.27 -19.98
C ASN A 177 -3.54 -4.55 -21.00
N GLU A 178 -4.13 -3.85 -21.96
CA GLU A 178 -3.40 -3.28 -23.11
C GLU A 178 -2.42 -2.15 -22.74
N LEU A 179 -2.53 -1.59 -21.53
CA LEU A 179 -1.64 -0.56 -21.00
C LEU A 179 -0.60 -1.12 -20.02
N ALA A 180 -0.69 -2.40 -19.62
CA ALA A 180 0.13 -2.98 -18.56
C ALA A 180 1.63 -2.81 -18.80
N GLY A 181 2.37 -2.57 -17.72
CA GLY A 181 3.82 -2.43 -17.65
C GLY A 181 4.34 -1.01 -17.88
N GLU A 182 5.64 -0.90 -18.13
CA GLU A 182 6.33 0.40 -18.21
C GLU A 182 6.25 1.07 -19.59
N TRP A 183 6.09 2.40 -19.57
CA TRP A 183 6.15 3.27 -20.72
C TRP A 183 6.97 4.54 -20.43
N ILE A 184 7.84 4.92 -21.35
CA ILE A 184 8.76 6.05 -21.19
C ILE A 184 8.36 7.23 -22.07
N TRP A 185 8.31 8.41 -21.47
CA TRP A 185 8.27 9.67 -22.21
C TRP A 185 9.59 10.43 -22.08
N GLU A 186 10.31 10.52 -23.20
CA GLU A 186 11.54 11.30 -23.31
C GLU A 186 11.23 12.81 -23.36
N LEU A 187 11.75 13.54 -22.37
CA LEU A 187 11.70 14.99 -22.33
C LEU A 187 12.80 15.58 -23.23
N SER A 188 12.39 16.29 -24.27
CA SER A 188 13.31 16.94 -25.21
C SER A 188 13.72 18.36 -24.78
N SER A 189 12.99 18.95 -23.84
CA SER A 189 13.17 20.34 -23.41
C SER A 189 12.50 20.65 -22.07
N GLU A 190 12.87 21.78 -21.48
CA GLU A 190 12.20 22.37 -20.31
C GLU A 190 10.70 22.64 -20.58
N ASP A 191 10.33 22.98 -21.82
CA ASP A 191 8.92 23.20 -22.22
C ASP A 191 8.08 21.92 -22.08
N ASP A 192 8.69 20.74 -22.24
CA ASP A 192 8.00 19.44 -22.07
C ASP A 192 7.68 19.22 -20.59
N LEU A 193 8.64 19.43 -19.68
CA LEU A 193 8.42 19.36 -18.24
C LEU A 193 7.37 20.37 -17.78
N GLU A 194 7.44 21.62 -18.23
CA GLU A 194 6.44 22.63 -17.87
C GLU A 194 5.03 22.27 -18.34
N SER A 195 4.91 21.57 -19.48
CA SER A 195 3.61 21.05 -19.94
C SER A 195 3.08 19.92 -19.06
N PHE A 196 3.97 19.08 -18.52
CA PHE A 196 3.61 18.05 -17.55
C PHE A 196 3.18 18.66 -16.21
N LYS A 197 3.94 19.63 -15.72
CA LYS A 197 3.64 20.38 -14.49
C LYS A 197 2.35 21.18 -14.59
N GLU A 198 1.98 21.66 -15.77
CA GLU A 198 0.67 22.30 -15.99
C GLU A 198 -0.49 21.35 -15.68
N VAL A 199 -0.31 20.04 -15.91
CA VAL A 199 -1.31 19.02 -15.58
C VAL A 199 -1.20 18.63 -14.11
N PHE A 200 -0.04 18.17 -13.66
CA PHE A 200 0.10 17.46 -12.39
C PHE A 200 0.75 18.27 -11.25
N GLY A 201 1.30 19.45 -11.52
CA GLY A 201 1.93 20.28 -10.48
C GLY A 201 0.95 20.83 -9.44
N SER A 202 -0.36 20.68 -9.64
CA SER A 202 -1.37 21.02 -8.64
C SER A 202 -1.63 19.91 -7.63
N ILE A 203 -1.29 18.65 -7.95
CA ILE A 203 -1.48 17.49 -7.08
C ILE A 203 -0.22 17.08 -6.32
N SER A 204 0.97 17.43 -6.85
CA SER A 204 2.27 17.18 -6.19
C SER A 204 3.05 18.49 -6.07
N PRO A 205 3.24 19.03 -4.84
CA PRO A 205 4.05 20.23 -4.59
C PRO A 205 5.51 20.07 -5.05
N ASP A 206 6.09 18.88 -4.81
CA ASP A 206 7.45 18.58 -5.25
C ASP A 206 7.57 18.65 -6.78
N LEU A 207 6.56 18.15 -7.50
CA LEU A 207 6.52 18.26 -8.96
C LEU A 207 6.37 19.72 -9.41
N ALA A 208 5.59 20.52 -8.68
CA ALA A 208 5.38 21.94 -8.98
C ALA A 208 6.69 22.73 -8.95
N ASP A 209 7.57 22.40 -8.01
CA ASP A 209 8.85 23.05 -7.80
C ASP A 209 10.02 22.40 -8.58
N LEU A 210 9.82 21.20 -9.13
CA LEU A 210 10.80 20.49 -9.94
C LEU A 210 11.29 21.33 -11.13
N VAL A 211 12.61 21.41 -11.32
CA VAL A 211 13.22 22.04 -12.49
C VAL A 211 13.88 21.01 -13.39
N PHE A 212 13.93 21.30 -14.69
CA PHE A 212 14.42 20.36 -15.71
C PHE A 212 15.85 19.86 -15.48
N GLU A 213 16.71 20.70 -14.88
CA GLU A 213 18.10 20.32 -14.58
C GLU A 213 18.22 19.31 -13.42
N ASP A 214 17.19 19.19 -12.59
CA ASP A 214 17.17 18.30 -11.43
C ASP A 214 16.75 16.87 -11.79
N ILE A 215 16.15 16.64 -12.96
CA ILE A 215 15.83 15.30 -13.47
C ILE A 215 17.13 14.62 -13.94
N LEU A 216 17.31 13.35 -13.54
CA LEU A 216 18.45 12.55 -13.95
C LEU A 216 18.52 12.45 -15.48
N GLU A 217 19.70 12.68 -16.03
CA GLU A 217 19.96 12.48 -17.46
C GLU A 217 20.54 11.09 -17.67
N ASP A 218 19.76 10.19 -18.26
CA ASP A 218 20.19 8.86 -18.66
C ASP A 218 20.39 8.81 -20.18
N ASP A 219 21.57 8.36 -20.62
CA ASP A 219 22.00 8.32 -22.03
C ASP A 219 21.75 9.59 -22.87
N GLY A 220 21.71 10.76 -22.21
CA GLY A 220 21.52 12.06 -22.84
C GLY A 220 20.05 12.46 -23.02
N VAL A 221 19.12 11.72 -22.43
CA VAL A 221 17.69 12.05 -22.34
C VAL A 221 17.27 12.11 -20.88
N ARG A 222 16.18 12.84 -20.62
CA ARG A 222 15.48 12.84 -19.33
C ARG A 222 14.15 12.18 -19.56
N ILE A 223 13.68 11.40 -18.60
CA ILE A 223 12.53 10.53 -18.79
C ILE A 223 11.51 10.72 -17.67
N ILE A 224 10.24 10.58 -18.02
CA ILE A 224 9.15 10.32 -17.08
C ILE A 224 8.63 8.94 -17.43
N ARG A 225 8.61 8.03 -16.45
CA ARG A 225 8.04 6.69 -16.60
C ARG A 225 6.58 6.72 -16.21
N ALA A 226 5.77 5.98 -16.95
CA ALA A 226 4.39 5.67 -16.62
C ALA A 226 4.32 4.15 -16.48
N GLN A 227 4.11 3.67 -15.27
CA GLN A 227 4.02 2.25 -14.93
C GLN A 227 2.55 1.92 -14.65
N PHE A 228 2.00 0.93 -15.38
CA PHE A 228 0.66 0.41 -15.14
C PHE A 228 0.78 -0.97 -14.51
N GLU A 229 0.57 -1.03 -13.21
CA GLU A 229 0.68 -2.23 -12.38
C GLU A 229 -0.71 -2.74 -12.00
N TYR A 230 -0.83 -3.63 -11.02
CA TYR A 230 -2.12 -4.13 -10.59
C TYR A 230 -2.80 -3.12 -9.69
N GLY A 231 -3.99 -2.65 -10.11
CA GLY A 231 -4.76 -1.67 -9.35
C GLY A 231 -4.21 -0.24 -9.44
N GLU A 232 -2.91 -0.05 -9.70
CA GLU A 232 -2.25 1.25 -9.64
C GLU A 232 -1.52 1.66 -10.93
N MET A 233 -1.56 2.95 -11.21
CA MET A 233 -0.69 3.61 -12.18
C MET A 233 0.23 4.58 -11.43
N LYS A 234 1.53 4.51 -11.75
CA LYS A 234 2.54 5.43 -11.23
C LYS A 234 3.20 6.24 -12.32
N PHE A 235 3.38 7.54 -12.07
CA PHE A 235 4.40 8.34 -12.78
C PHE A 235 5.65 8.44 -11.93
N GLU A 236 6.79 8.00 -12.45
CA GLU A 236 8.08 8.06 -11.77
C GLU A 236 9.04 9.02 -12.49
N ILE A 237 9.69 9.89 -11.71
CA ILE A 237 10.74 10.80 -12.17
C ILE A 237 11.97 10.63 -11.29
N GLU A 238 13.05 10.10 -11.86
CA GLU A 238 14.32 9.97 -11.18
C GLU A 238 15.09 11.30 -11.16
N LEU A 239 15.59 11.70 -10.00
CA LEU A 239 16.27 12.98 -9.78
C LEU A 239 17.79 12.79 -9.76
N ALA A 240 18.52 13.80 -10.22
CA ALA A 240 19.98 13.85 -10.12
C ALA A 240 20.48 14.04 -8.68
N GLU A 241 19.59 14.39 -7.74
CA GLU A 241 19.89 14.39 -6.31
C GLU A 241 19.98 12.96 -5.80
N GLU A 242 21.04 12.66 -5.05
CA GLU A 242 21.26 11.36 -4.45
C GLU A 242 20.85 11.37 -2.96
N GLU A 243 20.36 10.24 -2.47
CA GLU A 243 20.20 9.95 -1.06
C GLU A 243 21.00 8.73 -0.61
N THR A 244 21.15 8.57 0.70
CA THR A 244 21.84 7.42 1.28
C THR A 244 20.80 6.49 1.87
N VAL A 245 20.59 5.38 1.20
CA VAL A 245 19.78 4.26 1.70
C VAL A 245 20.70 3.26 2.41
N CYS A 246 20.17 2.55 3.40
CA CYS A 246 20.90 1.52 4.12
C CYS A 246 20.08 0.24 4.15
N GLU A 247 20.50 -0.72 3.33
CA GLU A 247 19.84 -2.01 3.13
C GLU A 247 20.87 -3.11 3.36
N GLU A 248 20.44 -4.22 3.98
CA GLU A 248 21.31 -5.35 4.34
C GLU A 248 22.55 -4.97 5.17
N GLY A 249 22.50 -3.84 5.90
CA GLY A 249 23.65 -3.33 6.64
C GLY A 249 24.74 -2.69 5.80
N GLU A 250 24.49 -2.48 4.51
CA GLU A 250 25.37 -1.76 3.59
C GLU A 250 24.70 -0.44 3.18
N SER A 251 25.46 0.65 3.26
CA SER A 251 24.95 1.95 2.81
C SER A 251 25.23 2.10 1.33
N GLU A 252 24.19 2.31 0.56
CA GLU A 252 24.27 2.61 -0.86
C GLU A 252 23.87 4.06 -1.12
N THR A 253 24.18 4.56 -2.31
CA THR A 253 23.82 5.91 -2.72
C THR A 253 23.00 5.78 -3.98
N GLU A 254 21.76 6.22 -3.89
CA GLU A 254 20.74 6.06 -4.91
C GLU A 254 20.16 7.40 -5.28
N ASN A 255 19.62 7.50 -6.48
CA ASN A 255 18.96 8.70 -6.96
C ASN A 255 17.57 8.80 -6.33
N LYS A 256 17.21 9.99 -5.84
CA LYS A 256 15.86 10.23 -5.32
C LYS A 256 14.83 10.05 -6.42
N GLN A 257 13.67 9.55 -6.06
CA GLN A 257 12.52 9.41 -6.96
C GLN A 257 11.41 10.37 -6.54
N LEU A 258 10.71 10.92 -7.53
CA LEU A 258 9.45 11.62 -7.35
C LEU A 258 8.36 10.80 -8.02
N GLU A 259 7.33 10.46 -7.25
CA GLU A 259 6.26 9.57 -7.68
C GLU A 259 4.90 10.25 -7.58
N ILE A 260 4.02 9.93 -8.53
CA ILE A 260 2.60 10.24 -8.48
C ILE A 260 1.86 8.94 -8.75
N GLU A 261 1.21 8.44 -7.72
CA GLU A 261 0.48 7.18 -7.71
C GLU A 261 -1.02 7.44 -7.71
N ALA A 262 -1.76 6.57 -8.40
CA ALA A 262 -3.21 6.62 -8.45
C ALA A 262 -3.75 5.26 -8.88
N GLU A 263 -4.86 4.85 -8.28
CA GLU A 263 -5.67 3.75 -8.80
C GLU A 263 -6.13 4.09 -10.22
N TYR A 264 -6.15 3.11 -11.12
CA TYR A 264 -6.60 3.35 -12.50
C TYR A 264 -7.76 2.45 -12.92
N GLU A 265 -8.68 3.05 -13.65
CA GLU A 265 -9.74 2.34 -14.36
C GLU A 265 -9.65 2.63 -15.87
N ILE A 266 -9.74 1.58 -16.68
CA ILE A 266 -9.77 1.66 -18.14
C ILE A 266 -11.06 1.09 -18.70
N GLU A 267 -11.78 1.88 -19.50
CA GLU A 267 -12.97 1.42 -20.23
C GLU A 267 -13.10 2.15 -21.57
N ASP A 268 -13.21 1.39 -22.66
CA ASP A 268 -13.51 1.90 -24.02
C ASP A 268 -12.61 3.09 -24.50
N GLY A 269 -11.33 3.12 -24.11
CA GLY A 269 -10.38 4.18 -24.47
C GLY A 269 -10.37 5.40 -23.53
N GLU A 270 -11.16 5.35 -22.45
CA GLU A 270 -11.12 6.28 -21.33
C GLU A 270 -10.18 5.74 -20.24
N LEU A 271 -9.42 6.64 -19.62
CA LEU A 271 -8.54 6.36 -18.47
C LEU A 271 -8.94 7.30 -17.34
N ILE A 272 -9.33 6.73 -16.20
CA ILE A 272 -9.62 7.46 -14.98
C ILE A 272 -8.53 7.11 -13.98
N LEU A 273 -7.94 8.11 -13.34
CA LEU A 273 -7.00 7.92 -12.23
C LEU A 273 -7.59 8.53 -10.97
N GLU A 274 -7.58 7.81 -9.87
CA GLU A 274 -8.05 8.26 -8.54
C GLU A 274 -6.91 8.08 -7.54
N GLY A 275 -6.47 9.16 -6.91
CA GLY A 275 -5.32 9.13 -6.00
C GLY A 275 -5.42 10.16 -4.90
N GLY A 276 -4.57 10.03 -3.90
CA GLY A 276 -4.47 10.93 -2.77
C GLY A 276 -3.05 11.48 -2.64
N HIS A 277 -2.91 12.72 -2.17
CA HIS A 277 -1.62 13.27 -1.80
C HIS A 277 -1.65 13.90 -0.41
N LEU A 278 -0.81 13.40 0.49
CA LEU A 278 -0.69 13.92 1.84
C LEU A 278 0.11 15.22 1.84
N ILE A 279 -0.51 16.30 2.31
CA ILE A 279 0.15 17.59 2.49
C ILE A 279 0.74 17.63 3.89
N ILE A 280 2.06 17.51 3.97
CA ILE A 280 2.81 17.49 5.23
C ILE A 280 3.26 18.91 5.62
N ASN A 281 3.09 19.27 6.89
CA ASN A 281 3.61 20.51 7.42
C ASN A 281 5.14 20.44 7.59
N GLU A 282 5.88 21.29 6.87
CA GLU A 282 7.36 21.29 6.92
C GLU A 282 7.96 21.56 8.32
N ASP A 283 7.23 22.20 9.25
CA ASP A 283 7.77 22.59 10.56
C ASP A 283 7.74 21.45 11.59
N ASP A 284 6.73 20.57 11.54
CA ASP A 284 6.54 19.49 12.52
C ASP A 284 6.38 18.09 11.91
N GLY A 285 6.29 17.98 10.58
CA GLY A 285 6.15 16.70 9.87
C GLY A 285 4.78 16.05 10.05
N GLU A 286 3.81 16.77 10.61
CA GLU A 286 2.45 16.27 10.78
C GLU A 286 1.64 16.49 9.49
N ILE A 287 0.68 15.61 9.22
CA ILE A 287 -0.25 15.73 8.09
C ILE A 287 -1.14 16.96 8.32
N GLU A 288 -1.04 17.97 7.46
CA GLU A 288 -1.86 19.18 7.51
C GLU A 288 -3.20 18.98 6.79
N ASP A 289 -3.16 18.32 5.63
CA ASP A 289 -4.31 18.07 4.77
C ASP A 289 -4.05 16.85 3.88
N GLU A 290 -5.07 16.35 3.21
CA GLU A 290 -4.99 15.32 2.18
C GLU A 290 -5.74 15.83 0.95
N LEU A 291 -5.12 15.73 -0.22
CA LEU A 291 -5.75 16.09 -1.48
C LEU A 291 -6.17 14.82 -2.20
N ASP A 292 -7.46 14.51 -2.16
CA ASP A 292 -8.06 13.47 -2.98
C ASP A 292 -8.34 14.02 -4.38
N PHE A 293 -7.72 13.42 -5.40
CA PHE A 293 -7.84 13.87 -6.78
C PHE A 293 -8.35 12.79 -7.72
N ARG A 294 -9.08 13.25 -8.75
CA ARG A 294 -9.53 12.42 -9.86
C ARG A 294 -9.11 13.00 -11.20
N VAL A 295 -8.35 12.23 -11.97
CA VAL A 295 -7.89 12.56 -13.32
C VAL A 295 -8.80 11.90 -14.36
N ILE A 296 -9.23 12.67 -15.35
CA ILE A 296 -9.99 12.16 -16.50
C ILE A 296 -9.13 12.33 -17.76
N ALA A 297 -8.82 11.21 -18.39
CA ALA A 297 -8.00 11.13 -19.59
C ALA A 297 -8.62 10.19 -20.63
N VAL A 298 -8.09 10.28 -21.86
CA VAL A 298 -8.35 9.31 -22.94
C VAL A 298 -7.02 8.84 -23.49
N TYR A 299 -6.93 7.58 -23.88
CA TYR A 299 -5.71 7.01 -24.43
C TYR A 299 -5.92 6.50 -25.87
N GLU A 300 -4.84 6.55 -26.65
CA GLU A 300 -4.76 5.96 -27.99
C GLU A 300 -3.53 5.05 -28.05
N LEU A 301 -3.74 3.74 -28.14
CA LEU A 301 -2.66 2.76 -28.30
C LEU A 301 -2.30 2.59 -29.79
N ASN A 302 -1.00 2.49 -30.07
CA ASN A 302 -0.46 2.14 -31.37
C ASN A 302 0.48 0.95 -31.24
N GLU A 303 -0.07 -0.25 -31.41
CA GLU A 303 0.64 -1.54 -31.32
C GLU A 303 1.83 -1.64 -32.29
N GLU A 304 1.74 -1.08 -33.50
CA GLU A 304 2.83 -1.20 -34.49
C GLU A 304 4.08 -0.38 -34.10
N ALA A 305 3.88 0.71 -33.37
CA ALA A 305 4.95 1.60 -32.94
C ALA A 305 5.26 1.45 -31.44
N GLU A 306 4.54 0.57 -30.73
CA GLU A 306 4.66 0.36 -29.28
C GLU A 306 4.59 1.70 -28.53
N THR A 307 3.55 2.49 -28.82
CA THR A 307 3.35 3.80 -28.18
C THR A 307 1.94 3.95 -27.65
N ILE A 308 1.81 4.61 -26.50
CA ILE A 308 0.54 5.11 -25.96
C ILE A 308 0.53 6.62 -26.00
N ARG A 309 -0.60 7.19 -26.41
CA ARG A 309 -0.83 8.62 -26.33
C ARG A 309 -1.95 8.90 -25.35
N ILE A 310 -1.62 9.44 -24.19
CA ILE A 310 -2.58 9.80 -23.15
C ILE A 310 -2.90 11.29 -23.28
N THR A 311 -4.18 11.63 -23.36
CA THR A 311 -4.67 13.00 -23.40
C THR A 311 -5.46 13.31 -22.12
N PHE A 312 -4.83 14.08 -21.23
CA PHE A 312 -5.39 14.56 -19.98
C PHE A 312 -6.37 15.70 -20.25
N GLN A 313 -7.60 15.54 -19.74
CA GLN A 313 -8.68 16.49 -19.97
C GLN A 313 -8.98 17.31 -18.71
N LYS A 314 -9.03 16.64 -17.56
CA LYS A 314 -9.42 17.26 -16.29
C LYS A 314 -8.72 16.61 -15.10
N ILE A 315 -8.46 17.42 -14.07
CA ILE A 315 -8.16 16.95 -12.71
C ILE A 315 -9.12 17.66 -11.75
N ILE A 316 -9.75 16.88 -10.87
CA ILE A 316 -10.76 17.32 -9.91
C ILE A 316 -10.23 17.05 -8.50
N ASP A 317 -10.32 18.04 -7.61
CA ASP A 317 -10.24 17.85 -6.15
C ASP A 317 -11.58 17.28 -5.69
N GLU A 318 -11.61 16.03 -5.24
CA GLU A 318 -12.84 15.32 -4.89
C GLU A 318 -13.50 15.85 -3.61
N ASP A 319 -12.71 16.40 -2.69
CA ASP A 319 -13.18 16.95 -1.42
C ASP A 319 -13.85 18.32 -1.56
N ASN A 320 -13.37 19.14 -2.50
CA ASN A 320 -13.80 20.53 -2.66
C ASN A 320 -14.49 20.83 -4.00
N TYR A 321 -14.99 19.81 -4.71
CA TYR A 321 -15.52 19.99 -6.06
C TYR A 321 -16.78 20.91 -6.15
N GLU A 322 -16.61 22.06 -6.80
CA GLU A 322 -17.68 22.80 -7.50
C GLU A 322 -17.37 22.85 -9.02
N GLU A 323 -18.39 22.65 -9.88
CA GLU A 323 -18.20 22.68 -11.35
C GLU A 323 -17.57 24.02 -11.80
N GLY A 324 -16.35 23.94 -12.35
CA GLY A 324 -15.55 25.10 -12.75
C GLY A 324 -14.31 25.40 -11.88
N ASP A 325 -14.16 24.69 -10.76
CA ASP A 325 -13.00 24.75 -9.85
C ASP A 325 -12.06 23.55 -10.03
N GLU A 326 -12.00 22.98 -11.24
CA GLU A 326 -11.04 21.90 -11.55
C GLU A 326 -9.59 22.35 -11.33
N LEU A 327 -8.76 21.49 -10.71
CA LEU A 327 -7.32 21.71 -10.53
C LEU A 327 -6.61 21.85 -11.87
N PHE A 328 -7.09 21.11 -12.87
CA PHE A 328 -6.73 21.26 -14.27
C PHE A 328 -7.95 21.10 -15.17
N ALA A 329 -8.10 21.97 -16.17
CA ALA A 329 -9.11 21.85 -17.21
C ALA A 329 -8.53 22.26 -18.57
N GLY A 330 -8.31 21.29 -19.45
CA GLY A 330 -7.58 21.52 -20.68
C GLY A 330 -7.55 20.32 -21.63
N SER A 331 -6.50 20.26 -22.43
CA SER A 331 -6.21 19.13 -23.30
C SER A 331 -4.70 19.09 -23.52
N SER A 332 -4.01 18.38 -22.65
CA SER A 332 -2.57 18.12 -22.75
C SER A 332 -2.36 16.66 -23.10
N ALA A 333 -1.49 16.39 -24.07
CA ALA A 333 -1.27 15.03 -24.55
C ALA A 333 0.22 14.69 -24.53
N PHE A 334 0.54 13.54 -23.95
CA PHE A 334 1.89 13.00 -23.88
C PHE A 334 1.91 11.66 -24.60
N THR A 335 3.03 11.37 -25.26
CA THR A 335 3.22 10.10 -25.98
C THR A 335 4.37 9.36 -25.33
N PHE A 336 4.05 8.21 -24.75
CA PHE A 336 5.00 7.30 -24.14
C PHE A 336 5.29 6.15 -25.10
N THR A 337 6.49 5.62 -25.04
CA THR A 337 6.95 4.45 -25.81
C THR A 337 7.13 3.30 -24.84
N LYS A 338 6.80 2.08 -25.24
CA LYS A 338 7.05 0.88 -24.42
C LYS A 338 8.56 0.77 -24.16
N ASP A 339 8.94 0.54 -22.91
CA ASP A 339 10.35 0.25 -22.56
C ASP A 339 10.78 -1.15 -23.04
#